data_AF-A0A5K0Z836-F1
#
_entry.id   AF-A0A5K0Z836-F1
#
_cell.length_a   1.000
_cell.length_b   1.000
_cell.length_c   1.000
_cell.angle_alpha   90.00
_cell.angle_beta   90.00
_cell.angle_gamma   90.00
#
_symmetry.space_group_name_H-M   'P 1'
#
loop_
_entity.id
_entity.type
_entity.pdbx_description
1 polymer ?
#
loop_
_entity_poly.entity_id
_entity_poly.type
_entity_poly.pdbx_seq_one_letter_code
_entity_poly.pdbx_strand_id
1 'polypeptide(L)'
;WVQCDKCEAWQHQICALFNGRRNDGGQAEYTCPNCYIAEIERGERKPLPQSSVLGAKDLPRTILSDHIENRLFKRLKHERQERANAQGRSFDE
;
A
#
# COMPACT_ATOMS: atom_id res chain seq x y z
N TRP A 1 -18.03 7.76 5.61
CA TRP A 1 -18.33 6.38 5.17
C TRP A 1 -18.35 6.34 3.64
N VAL A 2 -18.17 5.17 3.04
CA VAL A 2 -18.31 4.89 1.60
C VAL A 2 -19.06 3.56 1.45
N GLN A 3 -19.98 3.50 0.49
CA GLN A 3 -20.77 2.30 0.22
C GLN A 3 -20.16 1.52 -0.93
N CYS A 4 -20.05 0.19 -0.79
CA CYS A 4 -19.62 -0.67 -1.87
C CYS A 4 -20.71 -0.84 -2.94
N ASP A 5 -20.37 -0.64 -4.21
CA ASP A 5 -21.32 -0.78 -5.32
C ASP A 5 -21.70 -2.24 -5.64
N LYS A 6 -21.04 -3.23 -5.01
CA LYS A 6 -21.32 -4.67 -5.23
C LYS A 6 -22.19 -5.29 -4.13
N CYS A 7 -21.88 -5.04 -2.87
CA CYS A 7 -22.58 -5.65 -1.73
C CYS A 7 -23.37 -4.66 -0.87
N GLU A 8 -23.38 -3.39 -1.26
CA GLU A 8 -24.08 -2.28 -0.57
C GLU A 8 -23.66 -2.05 0.89
N ALA A 9 -22.65 -2.77 1.38
CA ALA A 9 -22.11 -2.61 2.71
C ALA A 9 -21.35 -1.29 2.84
N TRP A 10 -21.47 -0.67 4.01
CA TRP A 10 -20.80 0.59 4.34
C TRP A 10 -19.46 0.34 5.03
N GLN A 11 -18.43 1.05 4.58
CA GLN A 11 -17.09 1.04 5.16
C GLN A 11 -16.67 2.45 5.58
N HIS A 12 -15.88 2.58 6.65
CA HIS A 12 -15.24 3.86 6.93
C HIS A 12 -14.26 4.19 5.80
N GLN A 13 -14.26 5.43 5.31
CA GLN A 13 -13.38 5.83 4.21
C GLN A 13 -11.90 5.61 4.56
N ILE A 14 -11.51 5.91 5.80
CA ILE A 14 -10.14 5.70 6.29
C ILE A 14 -9.79 4.21 6.36
N CYS A 15 -10.67 3.38 6.94
CA CYS A 15 -10.43 1.93 7.03
C CYS A 15 -10.34 1.26 5.65
N ALA A 16 -11.11 1.76 4.68
CA ALA A 16 -11.08 1.31 3.30
C ALA A 16 -9.91 1.88 2.48
N LEU A 17 -9.08 2.76 3.06
CA LEU A 17 -8.08 3.57 2.35
C LEU A 17 -8.67 4.28 1.11
N PHE A 18 -9.94 4.66 1.20
CA PHE A 18 -10.69 5.26 0.10
C PHE A 18 -10.27 6.72 -0.09
N ASN A 19 -9.84 7.06 -1.31
CA ASN A 19 -9.51 8.43 -1.68
C ASN A 19 -10.57 9.00 -2.63
N GLY A 20 -11.57 9.68 -2.07
CA GLY A 20 -12.64 10.31 -2.85
C GLY A 20 -12.18 11.39 -3.82
N ARG A 21 -10.98 11.98 -3.63
CA ARG A 21 -10.43 12.97 -4.59
C ARG A 21 -9.83 12.33 -5.84
N ARG A 22 -9.40 11.07 -5.76
CA ARG A 22 -8.91 10.29 -6.91
C ARG A 22 -10.03 9.57 -7.67
N ASN A 23 -11.25 9.60 -7.14
CA ASN A 23 -12.41 9.16 -7.87
C ASN A 23 -12.89 10.36 -8.71
N ASP A 24 -12.31 10.53 -9.90
CA ASP A 24 -12.56 11.67 -10.80
C ASP A 24 -14.06 11.92 -10.97
N GLY A 25 -14.59 12.93 -10.28
CA GLY A 25 -15.99 13.32 -10.35
C GLY A 25 -17.02 12.30 -9.85
N GLY A 26 -16.61 11.29 -9.07
CA GLY A 26 -17.51 10.27 -8.51
C GLY A 26 -18.01 9.22 -9.51
N GLN A 27 -17.32 9.06 -10.66
CA GLN A 27 -17.75 8.15 -11.72
C GLN A 27 -17.18 6.73 -11.63
N ALA A 28 -16.17 6.48 -10.78
CA ALA A 28 -15.61 5.15 -10.63
C ALA A 28 -16.30 4.37 -9.50
N GLU A 29 -16.68 3.12 -9.79
CA GLU A 29 -17.21 2.17 -8.80
C GLU A 29 -16.19 1.93 -7.68
N TYR A 30 -16.66 1.97 -6.44
CA TYR A 30 -15.93 1.51 -5.26
C TYR A 30 -16.30 0.05 -4.94
N THR A 31 -15.31 -0.84 -5.10
CA THR A 31 -15.37 -2.23 -4.63
C THR A 31 -14.71 -2.34 -3.26
N CYS A 32 -15.40 -2.89 -2.26
CA CYS A 32 -14.80 -3.14 -0.94
C CYS A 32 -13.76 -4.28 -1.01
N PRO A 33 -12.83 -4.37 -0.04
CA PRO A 33 -11.78 -5.40 -0.03
C PRO A 33 -12.31 -6.82 -0.14
N ASN A 34 -13.43 -7.13 0.54
CA ASN A 34 -14.01 -8.47 0.54
C ASN A 34 -14.54 -8.86 -0.86
N CYS A 35 -15.26 -7.95 -1.53
CA CYS A 35 -15.74 -8.20 -2.89
C CYS A 35 -14.57 -8.30 -3.87
N TYR A 36 -13.56 -7.44 -3.73
CA TYR A 36 -12.36 -7.45 -4.56
C TYR A 36 -11.60 -8.78 -4.47
N ILE A 37 -11.40 -9.30 -3.26
CA ILE A 37 -10.74 -10.60 -3.04
C ILE A 37 -11.57 -11.72 -3.66
N ALA A 38 -12.89 -11.72 -3.45
CA ALA A 38 -13.76 -12.76 -3.99
C ALA A 38 -13.79 -12.76 -5.54
N GLU A 39 -13.73 -11.60 -6.18
CA GLU A 39 -13.61 -11.47 -7.64
C GLU A 39 -12.26 -12.02 -8.15
N ILE A 40 -11.17 -11.80 -7.42
CA ILE A 40 -9.85 -12.38 -7.75
C ILE A 40 -9.88 -13.90 -7.62
N GLU A 41 -10.44 -14.42 -6.53
CA GLU A 41 -10.54 -15.86 -6.28
C GLU A 41 -11.41 -16.58 -7.32
N ARG A 42 -12.47 -15.92 -7.82
CA ARG A 42 -13.30 -16.41 -8.92
C ARG A 42 -12.65 -16.23 -10.31
N GLY A 43 -11.53 -15.53 -10.41
CA GLY A 43 -10.86 -15.22 -11.67
C GLY A 43 -11.57 -14.15 -12.52
N GLU A 44 -12.56 -13.46 -11.97
CA GLU A 44 -13.31 -12.37 -12.62
C GLU A 44 -12.48 -11.09 -12.72
N ARG A 45 -11.50 -10.93 -11.82
CA ARG A 45 -10.65 -9.75 -11.75
C ARG A 45 -9.19 -10.12 -11.66
N LYS A 46 -8.35 -9.46 -12.47
CA LYS A 46 -6.90 -9.54 -12.31
C LYS A 46 -6.46 -8.61 -11.17
N PRO A 47 -5.59 -9.05 -10.25
CA PRO A 47 -5.01 -8.17 -9.25
C PRO A 47 -4.38 -6.95 -9.93
N LEU A 48 -4.70 -5.76 -9.44
CA LEU A 48 -4.06 -4.54 -9.91
C LEU A 48 -2.54 -4.66 -9.73
N PRO A 49 -1.75 -4.24 -10.74
CA PRO A 49 -0.30 -4.17 -10.59
C PRO A 49 0.03 -3.30 -9.38
N GLN A 50 1.03 -3.68 -8.59
CA GLN A 50 1.47 -2.90 -7.42
C GLN A 50 1.94 -1.47 -7.79
N SER A 51 2.17 -1.21 -9.09
CA SER A 51 2.51 0.09 -9.67
C SER A 51 1.29 0.94 -10.09
N SER A 52 0.05 0.46 -9.95
CA SER A 52 -1.15 1.18 -10.43
C SER A 52 -1.51 2.40 -9.58
N VAL A 53 -0.92 2.53 -8.38
CA VAL A 53 -1.11 3.67 -7.48
C VAL A 53 0.22 4.40 -7.36
N LEU A 54 0.30 5.61 -7.92
CA LEU A 54 1.46 6.50 -7.70
C LEU A 54 1.62 6.73 -6.19
N GLY A 55 2.73 6.25 -5.66
CA GLY A 55 3.12 6.34 -4.27
C GLY A 55 4.26 7.33 -4.05
N ALA A 56 4.73 7.45 -2.81
CA ALA A 56 5.82 8.36 -2.46
C ALA A 56 7.12 8.08 -3.24
N LYS A 57 7.39 6.81 -3.58
CA LYS A 57 8.55 6.39 -4.37
C LYS A 57 8.58 6.94 -5.80
N ASP A 58 7.41 7.32 -6.33
CA ASP A 58 7.23 7.80 -7.70
C ASP A 58 7.34 9.33 -7.79
N LEU A 59 7.55 10.02 -6.65
CA LEU A 59 7.80 11.45 -6.62
C LEU A 59 9.20 11.77 -7.17
N PRO A 60 9.40 12.96 -7.78
CA PRO A 60 10.72 13.40 -8.22
C PRO A 60 11.74 13.38 -7.09
N ARG A 61 12.91 12.80 -7.36
CA ARG A 61 14.02 12.73 -6.40
C ARG A 61 14.87 13.99 -6.47
N THR A 62 15.44 14.34 -5.33
CA THR A 62 16.40 15.43 -5.16
C THR A 62 17.68 14.90 -4.52
N ILE A 63 18.78 15.63 -4.66
CA ILE A 63 20.06 15.28 -4.01
C ILE A 63 19.87 15.16 -2.49
N LEU A 64 19.05 16.03 -1.90
CA LEU A 64 18.76 16.02 -0.46
C LEU A 64 17.94 14.78 -0.07
N SER A 65 16.86 14.47 -0.79
CA SER A 65 16.05 13.28 -0.50
C SER A 65 16.89 12.01 -0.64
N ASP A 66 17.73 11.93 -1.66
CA ASP A 66 18.65 10.79 -1.86
C ASP A 66 19.63 10.65 -0.71
N HIS A 67 20.20 11.75 -0.24
CA HIS A 67 21.12 11.73 0.88
C HIS A 67 20.44 11.23 2.17
N ILE A 68 19.24 11.74 2.47
CA ILE A 68 18.48 11.37 3.67
C ILE A 68 18.06 9.90 3.60
N GLU A 69 17.45 9.47 2.50
CA GLU A 69 16.98 8.09 2.30
C GLU A 69 18.14 7.10 2.39
N ASN A 70 19.25 7.34 1.68
CA ASN A 70 20.40 6.44 1.69
C ASN A 70 21.01 6.29 3.09
N ARG A 71 21.10 7.39 3.85
CA ARG A 71 21.60 7.36 5.23
C ARG A 71 20.65 6.56 6.12
N LEU A 72 19.34 6.77 5.98
CA LEU A 72 18.32 6.06 6.73
C LEU A 72 18.36 4.55 6.46
N PHE A 73 18.38 4.14 5.18
CA PHE A 73 18.43 2.71 4.82
C PHE A 73 19.67 2.01 5.35
N LYS A 74 20.84 2.65 5.30
CA LYS A 74 22.07 2.12 5.91
C LYS A 74 21.92 1.90 7.41
N ARG A 75 21.34 2.87 8.13
CA ARG A 75 21.16 2.77 9.59
C ARG A 75 20.14 1.72 9.98
N LEU A 76 19.01 1.64 9.27
CA LEU A 76 17.99 0.61 9.49
C LEU A 76 18.55 -0.79 9.24
N LYS A 77 19.34 -0.98 8.18
CA LYS A 77 20.01 -2.26 7.91
C LYS A 77 20.95 -2.66 9.04
N HIS A 78 21.78 -1.73 9.52
CA HIS A 78 22.69 -1.97 10.64
C HIS A 78 21.93 -2.35 11.91
N GLU A 79 20.90 -1.57 12.26
CA GLU A 79 20.09 -1.82 13.46
C GLU A 79 19.38 -3.18 13.40
N ARG A 80 18.80 -3.54 12.25
CA ARG A 80 18.19 -4.87 12.06
C ARG A 80 19.21 -6.00 12.25
N GLN A 81 20.43 -5.83 11.75
CA GLN A 81 21.52 -6.82 11.94
C GLN A 81 21.95 -6.93 13.41
N GLU A 82 22.13 -5.80 14.10
CA GLU A 82 22.46 -5.80 15.53
C GLU A 82 21.38 -6.49 16.35
N ARG A 83 20.11 -6.22 16.04
CA ARG A 83 18.95 -6.85 16.70
C ARG A 83 18.89 -8.35 16.44
N ALA A 84 19.11 -8.79 15.19
CA ALA A 84 19.15 -10.20 14.83
C ALA A 84 20.27 -10.94 15.58
N ASN A 85 21.47 -10.36 15.61
CA ASN A 85 22.62 -10.91 16.34
C ASN A 85 22.33 -11.03 17.85
N ALA A 86 21.73 -10.00 18.46
CA ALA A 86 21.39 -10.01 19.89
C ALA A 86 20.32 -11.07 20.24
N GLN A 87 19.44 -11.39 19.31
CA GLN A 87 18.37 -12.39 19.48
C GLN A 87 18.76 -13.79 19.01
N GLY A 88 19.96 -13.96 18.44
CA GLY A 88 20.40 -15.23 17.84
C GLY A 88 19.53 -15.67 16.65
N ARG A 89 18.89 -14.73 15.95
CA ARG A 89 18.04 -14.98 14.77
C ARG A 89 18.77 -14.62 13.48
N SER A 90 18.31 -15.17 12.37
CA SER A 90 18.79 -14.76 11.05
C SER A 90 18.39 -13.31 10.75
N PHE A 91 19.21 -12.59 9.99
CA PHE A 91 18.89 -11.25 9.50
C PHE A 91 17.70 -11.25 8.52
N ASP A 92 17.51 -12.36 7.81
CA ASP A 92 16.51 -12.51 6.76
C ASP A 92 15.14 -12.98 7.27
N GLU A 93 15.07 -13.46 8.52
CA GLU A 93 13.82 -13.73 9.25
C GLU A 93 13.18 -12.44 9.80
#